data_AF-A0A0K2RT17-F1
#
_entry.id   AF-A0A0K2RT17-F1
#
_cell.length_a   1.000
_cell.length_b   1.000
_cell.length_c   1.000
_cell.angle_alpha   90.00
_cell.angle_beta   90.00
_cell.angle_gamma   90.00
#
_symmetry.space_group_name_H-M   'P 1'
#
loop_
_entity.id
_entity.type
_entity.pdbx_description
1 polymer ?
#
loop_
_entity_poly.entity_id
_entity_poly.type
_entity_poly.pdbx_seq_one_letter_code
_entity_poly.pdbx_strand_id
1 'polypeptide(L)'
;MGVLTGPLPLVPPKGTPGSQPAKGPSVVALGGGHGLSASLSALRLLTSELTAIVTVADDGGSSGRLREEYGVLPPGDLRMALSALCDDTDWGRTWRDVMQHRFKTPSGRQGSLDDHAMGNLLIVTLWELLGDAVAGLKWAGALLGARGQVLPMSTQPLNIEGDVRVPLPGAGTSSRSSKARPSAPLPDRSKTSGSFRKTHAPASKR
;
A
#
# COMPACT_ATOMS: atom_id res chain seq x y z
N MET A 1 13.64 18.90 5.21
CA MET A 1 12.32 19.26 5.78
C MET A 1 12.18 18.52 7.09
N GLY A 2 11.70 19.19 8.14
CA GLY A 2 11.63 18.63 9.50
C GLY A 2 10.81 17.35 9.54
N VAL A 3 11.40 16.31 10.11
CA VAL A 3 10.80 14.99 10.24
C VAL A 3 9.61 15.10 11.20
N LEU A 4 8.44 14.61 10.78
CA LEU A 4 7.28 14.40 11.64
C LEU A 4 7.62 13.32 12.68
N THR A 5 8.33 13.69 13.76
CA THR A 5 8.76 12.78 14.85
C THR A 5 7.84 12.83 16.06
N GLY A 6 6.58 13.21 15.89
CA GLY A 6 5.59 12.97 16.94
C GLY A 6 5.47 11.46 17.20
N PRO A 7 5.25 11.02 18.45
CA PRO A 7 4.95 9.61 18.71
C PRO A 7 3.76 9.20 17.83
N LEU A 8 3.85 8.01 17.21
CA LEU A 8 2.73 7.45 16.46
C LEU A 8 1.47 7.51 17.34
N PRO A 9 0.34 8.04 16.83
CA PRO A 9 -0.90 8.02 17.58
C PRO A 9 -1.17 6.57 18.01
N LEU A 10 -1.30 6.39 19.32
CA LEU A 10 -1.31 5.14 20.06
C LEU A 10 -1.70 3.93 19.20
N VAL A 11 -0.69 3.25 18.63
CA VAL A 11 -0.81 1.81 18.46
C VAL A 11 -1.13 1.31 19.87
N PRO A 12 -2.27 0.63 20.11
CA PRO A 12 -2.61 0.18 21.44
C PRO A 12 -1.37 -0.53 22.02
N PRO A 13 -0.87 -0.09 23.18
CA PRO A 13 0.41 -0.55 23.67
C PRO A 13 0.41 -2.08 23.69
N LYS A 14 1.53 -2.69 23.30
CA LYS A 14 1.84 -4.06 23.75
C LYS A 14 1.60 -4.03 25.27
N GLY A 15 0.57 -4.73 25.71
CA GLY A 15 -0.03 -4.54 27.04
C GLY A 15 1.02 -4.46 28.14
N THR A 16 0.77 -3.58 29.11
CA THR A 16 1.56 -3.39 30.33
C THR A 16 1.99 -4.76 30.91
N PRO A 17 3.26 -4.95 31.31
CA PRO A 17 3.69 -6.18 31.96
C PRO A 17 3.02 -6.25 33.34
N GLY A 18 1.83 -6.85 33.41
CA GLY A 18 1.07 -6.92 34.66
C GLY A 18 -0.26 -7.66 34.59
N SER A 19 -0.93 -7.71 33.43
CA SER A 19 -2.14 -8.54 33.25
C SER A 19 -2.45 -8.75 31.78
N GLN A 20 -1.49 -9.28 31.01
CA GLN A 20 -1.76 -9.56 29.60
C GLN A 20 -2.77 -10.71 29.49
N PRO A 21 -3.94 -10.53 28.83
CA PRO A 21 -4.66 -11.69 28.31
C PRO A 21 -3.66 -12.47 27.47
N ALA A 22 -3.61 -13.80 27.63
CA ALA A 22 -2.61 -14.66 26.99
C ALA A 22 -2.41 -14.23 25.53
N LYS A 23 -1.20 -13.78 25.19
CA LYS A 23 -0.90 -13.35 23.82
C LYS A 23 -1.26 -14.50 22.89
N GLY A 24 -2.19 -14.25 21.97
CA GLY A 24 -2.49 -15.18 20.89
C GLY A 24 -1.21 -15.54 20.12
N PRO A 25 -1.26 -16.61 19.30
CA PRO A 25 -0.09 -17.05 18.54
C PRO A 25 0.46 -15.91 17.66
N SER A 26 1.77 -15.86 17.47
CA SER A 26 2.38 -14.99 16.46
C SER A 26 2.13 -15.59 15.08
N VAL A 27 1.48 -14.80 14.20
CA VAL A 27 1.08 -15.27 12.86
C VAL A 27 1.66 -14.35 11.80
N VAL A 28 2.27 -14.95 10.78
CA VAL A 28 2.69 -14.26 9.57
C VAL A 28 1.86 -14.76 8.40
N ALA A 29 1.19 -13.84 7.70
CA ALA A 29 0.38 -14.14 6.52
C ALA A 29 1.05 -13.52 5.29
N LEU A 30 1.30 -14.34 4.26
CA LEU A 30 1.94 -13.94 3.01
C LEU A 30 0.89 -13.94 1.90
N GLY A 31 0.82 -12.90 1.07
CA GLY A 31 -0.08 -12.92 -0.08
C GLY A 31 -0.43 -11.54 -0.64
N GLY A 32 -1.60 -11.44 -1.27
CA GLY A 32 -2.14 -10.21 -1.84
C GLY A 32 -3.65 -10.29 -2.03
N GLY A 33 -4.23 -9.20 -2.53
CA GLY A 33 -5.63 -9.10 -2.90
C GLY A 33 -6.64 -9.57 -1.85
N HIS A 34 -7.76 -10.08 -2.35
CA HIS A 34 -8.92 -10.46 -1.55
C HIS A 34 -8.67 -11.69 -0.65
N GLY A 35 -7.85 -12.64 -1.12
CA GLY A 35 -7.52 -13.85 -0.35
C GLY A 35 -6.81 -13.50 0.95
N LEU A 36 -5.73 -12.70 0.87
CA LEU A 36 -5.03 -12.24 2.06
C LEU A 36 -5.94 -11.37 2.94
N SER A 37 -6.72 -10.45 2.34
CA SER A 37 -7.66 -9.60 3.08
C SER A 37 -8.67 -10.42 3.90
N ALA A 38 -9.24 -11.47 3.34
CA ALA A 38 -10.16 -12.37 4.05
C ALA A 38 -9.46 -13.11 5.19
N SER A 39 -8.26 -13.66 4.94
CA SER A 39 -7.48 -14.33 5.98
C SER A 39 -7.12 -13.41 7.14
N LEU A 40 -6.67 -12.17 6.85
CA LEU A 40 -6.34 -11.19 7.89
C LEU A 40 -7.57 -10.78 8.70
N SER A 41 -8.73 -10.62 8.06
CA SER A 41 -9.99 -10.26 8.72
C SER A 41 -10.44 -11.35 9.71
N ALA A 42 -10.18 -12.62 9.42
CA ALA A 42 -10.42 -13.73 10.33
C ALA A 42 -9.34 -13.82 11.42
N LEU A 43 -8.06 -13.74 11.05
CA LEU A 43 -6.92 -13.92 11.96
C LEU A 43 -6.85 -12.84 13.05
N ARG A 44 -7.25 -11.59 12.76
CA ARG A 44 -7.27 -10.49 13.74
C ARG A 44 -8.22 -10.75 14.92
N LEU A 45 -9.16 -11.70 14.79
CA LEU A 45 -10.06 -12.11 15.87
C LEU A 45 -9.37 -13.08 16.85
N LEU A 46 -8.28 -13.73 16.41
CA LEU A 46 -7.56 -14.75 17.17
C LEU A 46 -6.29 -14.21 17.84
N THR A 47 -5.63 -13.24 17.21
CA THR A 47 -4.37 -12.67 17.71
C THR A 47 -4.17 -11.23 17.25
N SER A 48 -3.49 -10.44 18.08
CA SER A 48 -2.97 -9.12 17.71
C SER A 48 -1.50 -9.16 17.26
N GLU A 49 -0.81 -10.30 17.43
CA GLU A 49 0.58 -10.51 16.98
C GLU A 49 0.57 -11.01 15.52
N LEU A 50 -0.08 -10.24 14.64
CA LEU A 50 -0.28 -10.56 13.23
C LEU A 50 0.62 -9.67 12.36
N THR A 51 1.37 -10.29 11.44
CA THR A 51 2.14 -9.59 10.42
C THR A 51 1.70 -10.02 9.03
N ALA A 52 1.24 -9.09 8.21
CA ALA A 52 0.95 -9.30 6.80
C ALA A 52 2.17 -8.91 5.96
N ILE A 53 2.68 -9.83 5.15
CA ILE A 53 3.67 -9.53 4.11
C ILE A 53 2.96 -9.57 2.77
N VAL A 54 2.88 -8.40 2.14
CA VAL A 54 1.97 -8.16 1.02
C VAL A 54 2.75 -8.04 -0.28
N THR A 55 2.28 -8.73 -1.32
CA THR A 55 2.83 -8.58 -2.66
C THR A 55 2.67 -7.15 -3.17
N VAL A 56 3.66 -6.68 -3.93
CA VAL A 56 3.70 -5.33 -4.50
C VAL A 56 3.89 -5.37 -6.02
N ALA A 57 3.30 -6.39 -6.63
CA ALA A 57 3.41 -6.63 -8.06
C ALA A 57 2.13 -6.33 -8.85
N ASP A 58 1.01 -6.01 -8.18
CA ASP A 58 -0.23 -5.63 -8.85
C ASP A 58 -0.06 -4.32 -9.64
N ASP A 59 -0.32 -4.36 -10.93
CA ASP A 59 -0.18 -3.26 -11.88
C ASP A 59 -1.54 -2.73 -12.40
N GLY A 60 -2.66 -3.16 -11.80
CA GLY A 60 -4.01 -2.78 -12.22
C GLY A 60 -4.54 -1.42 -11.71
N GLY A 61 -5.30 -0.72 -12.58
CA GLY A 61 -6.14 0.42 -12.21
C GLY A 61 -5.42 1.60 -11.57
N SER A 62 -5.99 2.14 -10.48
CA SER A 62 -5.41 3.28 -9.74
C SER A 62 -4.01 3.00 -9.16
N SER A 63 -3.72 1.75 -8.77
CA SER A 63 -2.42 1.38 -8.22
C SER A 63 -1.33 1.40 -9.29
N GLY A 64 -1.66 0.89 -10.49
CA GLY A 64 -0.79 0.96 -11.67
C GLY A 64 -0.48 2.39 -12.09
N ARG A 65 -1.50 3.26 -12.17
CA ARG A 65 -1.30 4.69 -12.51
C ARG A 65 -0.37 5.40 -11.53
N LEU A 66 -0.59 5.23 -10.23
CA LEU A 66 0.29 5.85 -9.21
C LEU A 66 1.73 5.33 -9.29
N ARG A 67 1.90 4.04 -9.57
CA ARG A 67 3.22 3.45 -9.80
C ARG A 67 3.91 4.04 -11.02
N GLU A 68 3.20 4.19 -12.14
CA GLU A 68 3.74 4.78 -13.37
C GLU A 68 4.09 6.26 -13.21
N GLU A 69 3.22 7.04 -12.54
CA GLU A 69 3.38 8.49 -12.40
C GLU A 69 4.39 8.90 -11.33
N TYR A 70 4.44 8.19 -10.19
CA TYR A 70 5.26 8.57 -9.02
C TYR A 70 6.44 7.63 -8.78
N GLY A 71 6.54 6.54 -9.55
CA GLY A 71 7.57 5.54 -9.39
C GLY A 71 7.48 4.79 -8.06
N VAL A 72 6.33 4.73 -7.40
CA VAL A 72 6.14 4.08 -6.08
C VAL A 72 5.76 2.60 -6.19
N LEU A 73 5.81 1.84 -5.09
CA LEU A 73 5.19 0.50 -5.11
C LEU A 73 3.67 0.64 -5.29
N PRO A 74 3.02 -0.31 -5.98
CA PRO A 74 1.57 -0.31 -6.12
C PRO A 74 0.91 -0.45 -4.75
N PRO A 75 0.12 0.54 -4.29
CA PRO A 75 -0.43 0.56 -2.93
C PRO A 75 -1.69 -0.29 -2.75
N GLY A 76 -2.26 -0.87 -3.82
CA GLY A 76 -3.59 -1.48 -3.82
C GLY A 76 -3.77 -2.62 -2.82
N ASP A 77 -2.90 -3.62 -2.87
CA ASP A 77 -2.93 -4.78 -1.96
C ASP A 77 -2.55 -4.39 -0.53
N LEU A 78 -1.61 -3.46 -0.37
CA LEU A 78 -1.22 -2.91 0.93
C LEU A 78 -2.39 -2.21 1.61
N ARG A 79 -3.13 -1.39 0.86
CA ARG A 79 -4.38 -0.75 1.29
C ARG A 79 -5.39 -1.80 1.71
N MET A 80 -5.59 -2.86 0.94
CA MET A 80 -6.53 -3.92 1.30
C MET A 80 -6.15 -4.62 2.60
N ALA A 81 -4.86 -4.93 2.78
CA ALA A 81 -4.36 -5.53 4.02
C ALA A 81 -4.56 -4.59 5.22
N LEU A 82 -4.27 -3.29 5.08
CA LEU A 82 -4.52 -2.30 6.12
C LEU A 82 -6.00 -2.21 6.50
N SER A 83 -6.88 -2.10 5.51
CA SER A 83 -8.34 -2.09 5.69
C SER A 83 -8.83 -3.36 6.39
N ALA A 84 -8.24 -4.52 6.08
CA ALA A 84 -8.59 -5.80 6.72
C ALA A 84 -8.21 -5.86 8.21
N LEU A 85 -7.25 -5.06 8.65
CA LEU A 85 -6.76 -5.03 10.03
C LEU A 85 -7.38 -3.94 10.89
N CYS A 86 -8.14 -2.99 10.32
CA CYS A 86 -8.95 -2.02 11.09
C CYS A 86 -9.86 -2.77 12.07
N ASP A 87 -10.01 -2.32 13.31
CA ASP A 87 -10.94 -2.97 14.23
C ASP A 87 -12.43 -2.72 13.88
N ASP A 88 -13.31 -3.27 14.71
CA ASP A 88 -14.76 -3.13 14.57
C ASP A 88 -15.34 -2.06 15.51
N THR A 89 -14.53 -1.07 15.89
CA THR A 89 -15.04 0.17 16.51
C THR A 89 -15.59 1.09 15.42
N ASP A 90 -16.33 2.14 15.80
CA ASP A 90 -16.78 3.13 14.82
C ASP A 90 -15.59 3.83 14.14
N TRP A 91 -14.51 4.08 14.87
CA TRP A 91 -13.26 4.57 14.30
C TRP A 91 -12.71 3.62 13.23
N GLY A 92 -12.55 2.33 13.57
CA GLY A 92 -12.03 1.32 12.65
C GLY A 92 -12.91 1.13 11.41
N ARG A 93 -14.24 1.12 11.57
CA ARG A 93 -15.20 1.07 10.46
C ARG A 93 -15.11 2.30 9.56
N THR A 94 -15.14 3.50 10.12
CA THR A 94 -15.01 4.74 9.34
C THR A 94 -13.72 4.77 8.55
N TRP A 95 -12.59 4.44 9.18
CA TRP A 95 -11.29 4.47 8.51
C TRP A 95 -11.11 3.36 7.47
N ARG A 96 -11.70 2.17 7.71
CA ARG A 96 -11.82 1.13 6.67
C ARG A 96 -12.57 1.67 5.46
N ASP A 97 -13.72 2.31 5.66
CA ASP A 97 -14.53 2.84 4.57
C ASP A 97 -13.82 3.97 3.82
N VAL A 98 -13.11 4.85 4.55
CA VAL A 98 -12.25 5.89 3.96
C VAL A 98 -11.13 5.27 3.11
N MET A 99 -10.43 4.26 3.62
CA MET A 99 -9.38 3.56 2.86
C MET A 99 -9.93 2.92 1.57
N GLN A 100 -11.15 2.37 1.64
CA GLN A 100 -11.80 1.70 0.53
C GLN A 100 -12.51 2.66 -0.45
N HIS A 101 -12.77 3.91 -0.04
CA HIS A 101 -13.47 4.90 -0.84
C HIS A 101 -12.77 5.12 -2.18
N ARG A 102 -13.57 5.07 -3.26
CA ARG A 102 -13.14 5.41 -4.61
C ARG A 102 -13.86 6.66 -5.09
N PHE A 103 -13.10 7.64 -5.53
CA PHE A 103 -13.66 8.85 -6.11
C PHE A 103 -14.41 8.53 -7.40
N LYS A 104 -15.58 9.16 -7.55
CA LYS A 104 -16.39 9.13 -8.76
C LYS A 104 -16.91 10.53 -9.01
N THR A 105 -16.65 11.05 -10.20
CA THR A 105 -17.17 12.36 -10.60
C THR A 105 -18.68 12.28 -10.81
N PRO A 106 -19.49 13.06 -10.06
CA PRO A 106 -20.91 13.21 -10.37
C PRO A 106 -21.01 13.94 -11.72
N SER A 107 -21.85 13.48 -12.64
CA SER A 107 -22.17 14.09 -13.96
C SER A 107 -21.47 13.52 -15.20
N GLY A 108 -20.83 12.34 -15.15
CA GLY A 108 -20.31 11.67 -16.35
C GLY A 108 -19.16 12.40 -17.07
N ARG A 109 -18.58 13.42 -16.42
CA ARG A 109 -17.31 14.02 -16.82
C ARG A 109 -16.18 13.20 -16.22
N GLN A 110 -15.08 13.08 -16.95
CA GLN A 110 -13.88 12.42 -16.44
C GLN A 110 -13.12 13.38 -15.51
N GLY A 111 -13.07 13.04 -14.23
CA GLY A 111 -12.30 13.74 -13.22
C GLY A 111 -10.90 13.13 -13.07
N SER A 112 -9.92 13.95 -12.70
CA SER A 112 -8.54 13.50 -12.48
C SER A 112 -8.40 12.46 -11.37
N LEU A 113 -9.32 12.44 -10.42
CA LEU A 113 -9.35 11.48 -9.31
C LEU A 113 -10.19 10.24 -9.60
N ASP A 114 -10.85 10.13 -10.75
CA ASP A 114 -11.76 9.01 -11.01
C ASP A 114 -11.06 7.66 -10.84
N ASP A 115 -11.74 6.77 -10.12
CA ASP A 115 -11.28 5.44 -9.73
C ASP A 115 -10.05 5.39 -8.81
N HIS A 116 -9.48 6.54 -8.41
CA HIS A 116 -8.49 6.56 -7.34
C HIS A 116 -9.13 6.14 -6.02
N ALA A 117 -8.50 5.17 -5.36
CA ALA A 117 -8.83 4.88 -3.98
C ALA A 117 -8.17 5.90 -3.07
N MET A 118 -8.92 6.52 -2.15
CA MET A 118 -8.35 7.47 -1.18
C MET A 118 -7.21 6.82 -0.40
N GLY A 119 -7.37 5.57 0.04
CA GLY A 119 -6.32 4.85 0.76
C GLY A 119 -5.01 4.68 -0.04
N ASN A 120 -5.09 4.57 -1.36
CA ASN A 120 -3.88 4.53 -2.20
C ASN A 120 -3.14 5.88 -2.14
N LEU A 121 -3.86 6.99 -2.25
CA LEU A 121 -3.30 8.33 -2.18
C LEU A 121 -2.69 8.61 -0.80
N LEU A 122 -3.36 8.17 0.27
CA LEU A 122 -2.86 8.30 1.63
C LEU A 122 -1.54 7.55 1.83
N ILE A 123 -1.47 6.28 1.41
CA ILE A 123 -0.25 5.46 1.52
C ILE A 123 0.91 6.11 0.76
N VAL A 124 0.67 6.54 -0.48
CA VAL A 124 1.70 7.21 -1.31
C VAL A 124 2.15 8.50 -0.65
N THR A 125 1.22 9.32 -0.14
CA THR A 125 1.55 10.58 0.54
C THR A 125 2.42 10.34 1.78
N LEU A 126 2.06 9.38 2.64
CA LEU A 126 2.83 9.06 3.84
C LEU A 126 4.23 8.55 3.51
N TRP A 127 4.34 7.73 2.45
CA TRP A 127 5.65 7.33 1.95
C TRP A 127 6.45 8.56 1.51
N GLU A 128 5.94 9.41 0.62
CA GLU A 128 6.69 10.55 0.10
C GLU A 128 7.16 11.50 1.19
N LEU A 129 6.33 11.72 2.22
CA LEU A 129 6.68 12.56 3.36
C LEU A 129 7.79 11.96 4.23
N LEU A 130 7.81 10.63 4.38
CA LEU A 130 8.76 9.93 5.26
C LEU A 130 10.00 9.42 4.52
N GLY A 131 9.96 9.35 3.19
CA GLY A 131 11.03 8.79 2.36
C GLY A 131 11.19 7.27 2.45
N ASP A 132 10.29 6.57 3.16
CA ASP A 132 10.39 5.14 3.44
C ASP A 132 9.01 4.45 3.42
N ALA A 133 8.89 3.40 2.60
CA ALA A 133 7.64 2.66 2.41
C ALA A 133 7.14 1.99 3.69
N VAL A 134 8.07 1.41 4.45
CA VAL A 134 7.77 0.65 5.67
C VAL A 134 7.35 1.61 6.77
N ALA A 135 8.00 2.77 6.88
CA ALA A 135 7.60 3.85 7.76
C ALA A 135 6.20 4.37 7.38
N GLY A 136 5.95 4.61 6.09
CA GLY A 136 4.63 5.01 5.59
C GLY A 136 3.51 4.05 6.00
N LEU A 137 3.74 2.74 5.85
CA LEU A 137 2.78 1.71 6.25
C LEU A 137 2.60 1.62 7.76
N LYS A 138 3.66 1.83 8.55
CA LYS A 138 3.55 1.91 10.03
C LYS A 138 2.70 3.09 10.46
N TRP A 139 2.89 4.26 9.84
CA TRP A 139 2.08 5.45 10.10
C TRP A 139 0.63 5.27 9.68
N ALA A 140 0.38 4.67 8.50
CA ALA A 140 -0.96 4.33 8.06
C ALA A 140 -1.62 3.35 9.04
N GLY A 141 -0.94 2.27 9.43
CA GLY A 141 -1.46 1.31 10.40
C GLY A 141 -1.82 1.94 11.75
N ALA A 142 -0.99 2.86 12.25
CA ALA A 142 -1.26 3.59 13.49
C ALA A 142 -2.50 4.49 13.37
N LEU A 143 -2.62 5.25 12.29
CA LEU A 143 -3.80 6.09 12.03
C LEU A 143 -5.11 5.27 12.01
N LEU A 144 -5.05 4.10 11.40
CA LEU A 144 -6.21 3.21 11.24
C LEU A 144 -6.53 2.38 12.50
N GLY A 145 -5.66 2.39 13.52
CA GLY A 145 -5.78 1.48 14.67
C GLY A 145 -5.67 0.00 14.26
N ALA A 146 -4.83 -0.30 13.28
CA ALA A 146 -4.71 -1.65 12.71
C ALA A 146 -4.24 -2.68 13.76
N ARG A 147 -4.92 -3.83 13.84
CA ARG A 147 -4.55 -4.96 14.71
C ARG A 147 -3.48 -5.85 14.06
N GLY A 148 -2.25 -5.35 14.07
CA GLY A 148 -1.10 -6.04 13.50
C GLY A 148 -0.26 -5.09 12.66
N GLN A 149 0.67 -5.65 11.89
CA GLN A 149 1.58 -4.90 11.03
C GLN A 149 1.43 -5.32 9.57
N VAL A 150 1.50 -4.35 8.66
CA VAL A 150 1.56 -4.58 7.21
C VAL A 150 2.95 -4.21 6.71
N LEU A 151 3.57 -5.11 5.96
CA LEU A 151 4.87 -4.95 5.33
C LEU A 151 4.76 -5.26 3.84
N PRO A 152 5.49 -4.54 2.97
CA PRO A 152 5.60 -4.92 1.57
C PRO A 152 6.59 -6.10 1.46
N MET A 153 6.37 -7.01 0.51
CA MET A 153 7.29 -8.13 0.25
C MET A 153 8.68 -7.65 -0.22
N SER A 154 8.77 -6.44 -0.76
CA SER A 154 9.96 -5.80 -1.28
C SER A 154 9.85 -4.29 -1.13
N THR A 155 10.95 -3.61 -0.89
CA THR A 155 11.04 -2.14 -0.93
C THR A 155 11.30 -1.60 -2.33
N GLN A 156 11.52 -2.48 -3.30
CA GLN A 156 11.75 -2.17 -4.72
C GLN A 156 10.60 -2.69 -5.59
N PRO A 157 10.28 -2.03 -6.72
CA PRO A 157 9.19 -2.43 -7.60
C PRO A 157 9.50 -3.78 -8.24
N LEU A 158 8.49 -4.65 -8.33
CA LEU A 158 8.61 -5.99 -8.88
C LEU A 158 7.67 -6.18 -10.07
N ASN A 159 8.14 -6.89 -11.09
CA ASN A 159 7.30 -7.37 -12.19
C ASN A 159 7.06 -8.88 -12.01
N ILE A 160 5.83 -9.33 -12.22
CA ILE A 160 5.51 -10.76 -12.26
C ILE A 160 5.54 -11.22 -13.72
N GLU A 161 6.22 -12.34 -13.94
CA GLU A 161 6.27 -13.02 -15.23
C GLU A 161 5.81 -14.47 -15.03
N GLY A 162 5.16 -15.05 -16.04
CA GLY A 162 4.69 -16.42 -16.01
C GLY A 162 5.06 -17.15 -17.30
N ASP A 163 5.58 -18.36 -17.19
CA ASP A 163 5.84 -19.20 -18.35
C ASP A 163 4.66 -20.15 -18.61
N VAL A 164 4.06 -20.02 -19.80
CA VAL A 164 2.95 -20.85 -20.24
C VAL A 164 3.49 -21.93 -21.18
N ARG A 165 3.21 -23.19 -20.86
CA ARG A 165 3.46 -24.30 -21.78
C ARG A 165 2.38 -24.31 -22.85
N VAL A 166 2.77 -24.14 -24.10
CA VAL A 166 1.87 -24.18 -25.25
C VAL A 166 2.11 -25.49 -26.02
N PRO A 167 1.07 -26.30 -26.27
CA PRO A 167 1.17 -27.48 -27.11
C PRO A 167 1.56 -27.08 -28.54
N LEU A 168 2.53 -27.79 -29.13
CA LEU A 168 2.84 -27.71 -30.55
C LEU A 168 2.09 -28.83 -31.30
N PRO A 169 1.66 -28.59 -32.55
CA PRO A 169 1.16 -29.66 -33.40
C PRO A 169 2.24 -30.72 -33.60
N GLY A 170 1.99 -31.97 -33.20
CA GLY A 170 2.94 -33.09 -33.37
C GLY A 170 3.71 -33.56 -32.13
N ALA A 171 3.17 -33.36 -30.92
CA ALA A 171 3.67 -33.92 -29.64
C ALA A 171 4.92 -33.25 -29.02
N GLY A 172 5.16 -31.98 -29.33
CA GLY A 172 6.11 -31.12 -28.60
C GLY A 172 5.41 -30.10 -27.68
N THR A 173 6.08 -29.63 -26.63
CA THR A 173 5.65 -28.45 -25.85
C THR A 173 6.68 -27.34 -25.98
N SER A 174 6.24 -26.12 -26.24
CA SER A 174 7.09 -24.91 -26.17
C SER A 174 6.72 -24.06 -24.97
N SER A 175 7.69 -23.44 -24.30
CA SER A 175 7.43 -22.43 -23.26
C SER A 175 7.33 -21.06 -23.90
N ARG A 176 6.23 -20.33 -23.67
CA ARG A 176 6.12 -18.90 -23.95
C ARG A 176 6.05 -18.14 -22.64
N SER A 177 6.96 -17.20 -22.44
CA SER A 177 6.91 -16.30 -21.30
C SER A 177 5.88 -15.19 -21.58
N SER A 178 4.93 -14.99 -20.66
CA SER A 178 4.08 -13.81 -20.61
C SER A 178 4.55 -12.91 -19.47
N LYS A 179 4.85 -11.66 -19.80
CA LYS A 179 5.17 -10.63 -18.81
C LYS A 179 3.89 -9.88 -18.44
N ALA A 180 3.63 -9.67 -17.15
CA ALA A 180 2.82 -8.52 -16.73
C ALA A 180 3.57 -7.25 -17.16
N ARG A 181 2.86 -6.13 -17.38
CA ARG A 181 3.45 -4.94 -18.04
C ARG A 181 4.73 -4.52 -17.30
N PRO A 182 5.81 -4.18 -18.03
CA PRO A 182 7.04 -3.76 -17.36
C PRO A 182 6.80 -2.44 -16.62
N SER A 183 7.05 -2.43 -15.32
CA SER A 183 7.10 -1.20 -14.55
C SER A 183 8.44 -0.46 -14.71
N ALA A 184 8.39 0.87 -14.67
CA ALA A 184 9.58 1.71 -14.62
C ALA A 184 10.30 1.57 -13.27
N PRO A 185 11.65 1.61 -13.24
CA PRO A 185 12.40 1.58 -11.99
C PRO A 185 12.16 2.83 -11.13
N LEU A 186 12.12 2.64 -9.80
CA LEU A 186 12.07 3.71 -8.79
C LEU A 186 13.22 4.71 -9.05
N PRO A 187 12.96 6.03 -9.17
CA PRO A 187 14.04 7.00 -9.25
C PRO A 187 14.89 6.99 -7.97
N ASP A 188 16.21 6.93 -8.12
CA ASP A 188 17.17 7.01 -7.02
C ASP A 188 17.18 8.43 -6.41
N ARG A 189 16.37 8.62 -5.35
CA ARG A 189 16.26 9.90 -4.63
C ARG A 189 17.49 10.22 -3.76
N SER A 190 18.51 9.34 -3.69
CA SER A 190 19.77 9.65 -2.99
C SER A 190 20.65 10.67 -3.74
N LYS A 191 20.31 11.01 -4.99
CA LYS A 191 21.09 11.93 -5.84
C LYS A 191 20.47 13.31 -6.05
N THR A 192 19.29 13.60 -5.50
CA THR A 192 18.65 14.93 -5.64
C THR A 192 19.02 15.87 -4.48
N SER A 193 20.31 16.24 -4.37
CA SER A 193 20.72 17.46 -3.68
C SER A 193 20.88 18.60 -4.70
N GLY A 194 19.80 18.95 -5.39
CA GLY A 194 19.74 20.08 -6.31
C GLY A 194 19.12 21.29 -5.62
N SER A 195 19.91 22.33 -5.39
CA SER A 195 19.45 23.64 -4.91
C SER A 195 18.36 24.22 -5.81
N PHE A 196 17.11 24.18 -5.36
CA PHE A 196 16.00 24.86 -6.03
C PHE A 196 16.08 26.36 -5.74
N ARG A 197 16.66 27.15 -6.65
CA ARG A 197 16.48 28.61 -6.66
C ARG A 197 15.09 28.93 -7.21
N LYS A 198 14.22 29.50 -6.36
CA LYS A 198 12.97 30.13 -6.80
C LYS A 198 13.28 31.33 -7.70
N THR A 199 12.99 31.23 -8.98
CA THR A 199 12.84 32.39 -9.86
C THR A 199 11.38 32.84 -9.81
N HIS A 200 11.13 34.02 -9.25
CA HIS A 200 9.83 34.68 -9.33
C HIS A 200 9.56 35.11 -10.78
N ALA A 201 8.41 34.71 -11.34
CA ALA A 201 7.87 35.31 -12.55
C ALA A 201 7.10 36.61 -12.18
N PRO A 202 7.17 37.68 -12.98
CA PRO A 202 6.47 38.93 -12.67
C PRO A 202 4.99 38.82 -13.02
N ALA A 203 4.16 39.44 -12.16
CA ALA A 203 2.73 39.58 -12.37
C ALA A 203 2.42 40.49 -13.57
N SER A 204 1.65 39.97 -14.52
CA SER A 204 1.08 40.74 -15.63
C SER A 204 -0.18 41.48 -15.14
N LYS A 205 -0.13 42.81 -15.12
CA LYS A 205 -1.31 43.67 -15.14
C LYS A 205 -1.78 43.84 -16.59
N ARG A 206 -3.02 43.43 -16.87
CA ARG A 206 -4.02 44.15 -17.67
C ARG A 206 -5.32 43.36 -17.68
#